data_AF-A0A0D6L7K0-F1
#
_entry.id   AF-A0A0D6L7K0-F1
#
_cell.length_a   1.000
_cell.length_b   1.000
_cell.length_c   1.000
_cell.angle_alpha   90.00
_cell.angle_beta   90.00
_cell.angle_gamma   90.00
#
_symmetry.space_group_name_H-M   'P 1'
#
loop_
_entity.id
_entity.type
_entity.pdbx_description
1 polymer ?
#
loop_
_entity_poly.entity_id
_entity_poly.type
_entity_poly.pdbx_seq_one_letter_code
_entity_poly.pdbx_strand_id
1 'polypeptide(L)'
;ESVNNAAKYSGCTELMVSISKSKVEITDNGKGFDSAQVQKGYGIQNIEQRVNELNGAISIESEPGKGTRVTVKLTSDTPDKL
;
A
#
# COMPACT_ATOMS: atom_id res chain seq x y z
N GLU A 1 2.45 -8.16 -1.26
CA GLU A 1 3.38 -7.37 -0.42
C GLU A 1 2.75 -6.82 0.85
N SER A 2 1.82 -5.87 0.84
CA SER A 2 1.38 -5.20 2.09
C SER A 2 0.80 -6.14 3.16
N VAL A 3 -0.02 -7.12 2.79
CA VAL A 3 -0.50 -8.16 3.73
C VAL A 3 0.65 -9.01 4.28
N ASN A 4 1.64 -9.34 3.45
CA ASN A 4 2.82 -10.10 3.85
C ASN A 4 3.70 -9.29 4.82
N ASN A 5 3.87 -7.99 4.55
CA ASN A 5 4.60 -7.09 5.41
C ASN A 5 3.94 -6.97 6.78
N ALA A 6 2.62 -6.85 6.81
CA ALA A 6 1.86 -6.85 8.06
C ALA A 6 2.07 -8.16 8.84
N ALA A 7 1.89 -9.31 8.20
CA ALA A 7 2.04 -10.61 8.83
C ALA A 7 3.46 -10.87 9.38
N LYS A 8 4.50 -10.40 8.70
CA LYS A 8 5.90 -10.67 9.08
C LYS A 8 6.49 -9.65 10.04
N TYR A 9 6.08 -8.39 9.95
CA TYR A 9 6.84 -7.29 10.58
C TYR A 9 6.02 -6.42 11.52
N SER A 10 4.69 -6.31 11.33
CA SER A 10 3.89 -5.32 12.07
C SER A 10 3.60 -5.73 13.52
N GLY A 11 3.49 -7.03 13.81
CA GLY A 11 2.95 -7.50 15.09
C GLY A 11 1.49 -7.08 15.33
N CYS A 12 0.74 -6.77 14.27
CA CYS A 12 -0.67 -6.39 14.35
C CYS A 12 -1.53 -7.54 14.87
N THR A 13 -2.62 -7.19 15.55
CA THR A 13 -3.69 -8.14 15.92
C THR A 13 -4.81 -8.15 14.89
N GLU A 14 -4.93 -7.08 14.10
CA GLU A 14 -5.95 -6.93 13.07
C GLU A 14 -5.35 -6.33 11.80
N LEU A 15 -5.83 -6.83 10.66
CA LEU A 15 -5.58 -6.28 9.34
C LEU A 15 -6.89 -6.21 8.57
N MET A 16 -7.14 -5.06 7.95
CA MET A 16 -8.30 -4.79 7.11
C MET A 16 -7.87 -4.61 5.67
N VAL A 17 -8.57 -5.30 4.76
CA VAL A 17 -8.44 -5.10 3.31
C VAL A 17 -9.76 -4.57 2.77
N SER A 18 -9.74 -3.39 2.18
CA SER A 18 -10.88 -2.78 1.49
C SER A 18 -10.60 -2.68 0.00
N ILE A 19 -11.50 -3.21 -0.82
CA ILE A 19 -11.37 -3.23 -2.28
C ILE A 19 -12.61 -2.60 -2.89
N SER A 20 -12.38 -1.69 -3.82
CA SER A 20 -13.40 -1.07 -4.68
C SER A 20 -12.89 -1.01 -6.11
N LYS A 21 -13.73 -0.58 -7.05
CA LYS A 21 -13.41 -0.54 -8.48
C LYS A 21 -12.08 0.16 -8.80
N SER A 22 -11.76 1.25 -8.10
CA SER A 22 -10.59 2.09 -8.37
C SER A 22 -9.68 2.29 -7.16
N LYS A 23 -9.93 1.61 -6.03
CA LYS A 23 -9.14 1.76 -4.81
C LYS A 23 -8.97 0.43 -4.10
N VAL A 24 -7.73 0.11 -3.75
CA VAL A 24 -7.38 -0.93 -2.79
C VAL A 24 -6.74 -0.24 -1.58
N GLU A 25 -7.21 -0.58 -0.39
CA GLU A 25 -6.66 -0.08 0.87
C GLU A 25 -6.38 -1.25 1.80
N ILE A 26 -5.18 -1.27 2.38
CA ILE A 26 -4.75 -2.26 3.36
C ILE A 26 -4.31 -1.50 4.60
N THR A 27 -4.95 -1.74 5.73
CA THR A 27 -4.63 -1.10 7.01
C THR A 27 -4.37 -2.16 8.06
N ASP A 28 -3.29 -2.02 8.83
CA ASP A 28 -3.02 -2.82 10.03
C ASP A 28 -2.92 -1.92 11.26
N ASN A 29 -3.15 -2.52 12.44
CA ASN A 29 -3.03 -1.85 13.74
C ASN A 29 -1.71 -2.16 14.46
N GLY A 30 -0.67 -2.55 13.72
CA GLY A 30 0.60 -2.98 14.28
C GLY A 30 1.49 -1.84 14.77
N LYS A 31 2.76 -2.16 14.97
CA LYS A 31 3.75 -1.22 15.54
C LYS A 31 4.07 -0.02 14.65
N GLY A 32 3.66 -0.02 13.38
CA GLY A 32 4.02 0.99 12.39
C GLY A 32 5.53 1.20 12.24
N PHE A 33 5.91 2.23 11.48
CA PHE A 33 7.30 2.67 11.29
C PHE A 33 7.33 4.15 10.89
N ASP A 34 8.49 4.79 11.00
CA ASP A 34 8.68 6.14 10.46
C ASP A 34 8.86 6.05 8.94
N SER A 35 7.83 6.46 8.20
CA SER A 35 7.84 6.43 6.72
C SER A 35 8.92 7.30 6.08
N ALA A 36 9.42 8.33 6.77
CA ALA A 36 10.50 9.18 6.26
C ALA A 36 11.88 8.54 6.39
N GLN A 37 12.03 7.57 7.30
CA GLN A 37 13.31 6.92 7.61
C GLN A 37 13.45 5.53 6.97
N VAL A 38 12.38 4.97 6.40
CA VAL A 38 12.37 3.62 5.85
C VAL A 38 12.57 3.63 4.34
N GLN A 39 13.58 2.90 3.89
CA GLN A 39 13.79 2.65 2.47
C GLN A 39 12.75 1.67 1.93
N LYS A 40 12.15 2.02 0.79
CA LYS A 40 11.20 1.15 0.08
C LYS A 40 11.92 -0.13 -0.37
N GLY A 41 11.44 -1.29 0.08
CA GLY A 41 11.90 -2.59 -0.42
C GLY A 41 11.32 -2.91 -1.81
N TYR A 42 11.91 -3.93 -2.47
CA TYR A 42 11.53 -4.34 -3.82
C TYR A 42 10.03 -4.61 -4.01
N GLY A 43 9.36 -5.14 -2.98
CA GLY A 43 7.92 -5.39 -3.03
C GLY A 43 7.11 -4.12 -3.27
N ILE A 44 7.42 -3.04 -2.54
CA ILE A 44 6.73 -1.75 -2.71
C ILE A 44 7.11 -1.11 -4.05
N GLN A 45 8.38 -1.18 -4.45
CA GLN A 45 8.83 -0.65 -5.74
C GLN A 45 8.11 -1.31 -6.93
N ASN A 46 7.92 -2.64 -6.87
CA ASN A 46 7.18 -3.37 -7.91
C ASN A 46 5.71 -2.98 -7.98
N ILE A 47 5.07 -2.72 -6.83
CA ILE A 47 3.67 -2.24 -6.81
C ILE A 47 3.62 -0.82 -7.37
N GLU A 48 4.51 0.06 -6.95
CA GLU A 48 4.59 1.44 -7.45
C GLU A 48 4.78 1.49 -8.96
N GLN A 49 5.68 0.66 -9.52
CA GLN A 49 5.85 0.54 -10.97
C GLN A 49 4.54 0.14 -11.67
N ARG A 50 3.88 -0.93 -11.22
CA ARG A 50 2.63 -1.41 -11.82
C ARG A 50 1.49 -0.40 -11.71
N VAL A 51 1.42 0.31 -10.59
CA VAL A 51 0.41 1.36 -10.39
C VAL A 51 0.68 2.53 -11.32
N ASN A 52 1.95 2.91 -11.52
CA ASN A 52 2.34 3.96 -12.47
C ASN A 52 2.04 3.57 -13.93
N GLU A 53 2.27 2.30 -14.32
CA GLU A 53 1.91 1.77 -15.65
C GLU A 53 0.41 1.87 -15.95
N LEU A 54 -0.42 1.94 -14.90
CA LEU A 54 -1.87 2.10 -14.98
C LEU A 54 -2.33 3.55 -14.73
N ASN A 55 -1.43 4.54 -14.79
CA ASN A 55 -1.70 5.94 -14.45
C ASN A 55 -2.39 6.10 -13.09
N GLY A 56 -2.08 5.20 -12.15
CA GLY A 56 -2.59 5.21 -10.79
C GLY A 56 -1.67 5.96 -9.83
N ALA A 57 -2.02 5.90 -8.54
CA ALA A 57 -1.21 6.43 -7.46
C ALA A 57 -1.16 5.45 -6.28
N ILE A 58 -0.02 5.39 -5.61
CA ILE A 58 0.17 4.63 -4.37
C ILE A 58 0.59 5.59 -3.24
N SER A 59 0.01 5.43 -2.05
CA SER A 59 0.47 6.07 -0.82
C SER A 59 0.70 5.04 0.27
N ILE A 60 1.69 5.30 1.11
CA ILE A 60 2.00 4.52 2.31
C ILE A 60 2.13 5.50 3.46
N GLU A 61 1.29 5.32 4.46
CA GLU A 61 1.24 6.13 5.67
C GLU A 61 1.51 5.20 6.85
N SER A 62 2.51 5.55 7.67
CA SER A 62 2.81 4.80 8.88
C SER A 62 3.46 5.72 9.89
N GLU A 63 3.14 5.49 11.16
CA GLU A 63 3.81 6.14 12.28
C GLU A 63 4.06 5.08 13.37
N PRO A 64 5.17 5.19 14.13
CA PRO A 64 5.42 4.31 15.26
C PRO A 64 4.22 4.28 16.23
N GLY A 65 3.71 3.08 16.51
CA GLY A 65 2.57 2.82 17.38
C GLY A 65 1.19 3.04 16.75
N LYS A 66 1.09 3.46 15.48
CA LYS A 66 -0.20 3.74 14.81
C LYS A 66 -0.54 2.78 13.66
N GLY A 67 0.28 1.75 13.44
CA GLY A 67 0.11 0.81 12.35
C GLY A 67 0.54 1.35 10.99
N THR A 68 0.03 0.72 9.93
CA THR A 68 0.38 1.05 8.55
C THR A 68 -0.88 1.09 7.70
N ARG A 69 -0.97 2.07 6.80
CA ARG A 69 -1.98 2.17 5.76
C ARG A 69 -1.31 2.23 4.40
N VAL A 70 -1.68 1.31 3.51
CA VAL A 70 -1.26 1.31 2.10
C VAL A 70 -2.49 1.53 1.24
N THR A 71 -2.47 2.58 0.42
CA THR A 71 -3.55 2.91 -0.50
C THR A 71 -3.04 2.86 -1.93
N VAL A 72 -3.73 2.10 -2.77
CA VAL A 72 -3.57 2.13 -4.23
C VAL A 72 -4.84 2.70 -4.83
N LYS A 73 -4.70 3.71 -5.69
CA LYS A 73 -5.78 4.29 -6.50
C LYS A 73 -5.44 4.08 -7.97
N LEU A 74 -6.40 3.63 -8.75
CA LEU A 74 -6.30 3.52 -10.19
C LEU A 74 -7.18 4.60 -10.82
N THR A 75 -6.71 5.23 -11.88
CA THR A 75 -7.56 6.10 -12.70
C THR A 75 -8.45 5.24 -13.58
N SER A 76 -9.69 5.67 -13.79
CA SER A 76 -10.65 4.95 -14.65
C SER A 76 -10.40 5.17 -16.14
N ASP A 77 -9.46 6.06 -16.47
CA ASP A 77 -9.13 6.44 -17.83
C ASP A 77 -8.14 5.43 -18.39
N THR A 78 -8.67 4.28 -18.77
CA THR A 78 -8.02 3.47 -19.81
C THR A 78 -7.95 4.36 -21.05
N PRO A 79 -6.77 4.71 -21.58
CA PRO A 79 -6.70 5.14 -22.96
C PRO A 79 -7.21 3.96 -23.78
N ASP A 80 -8.21 4.18 -24.64
CA ASP A 80 -8.52 3.21 -25.69
C ASP A 80 -7.20 2.87 -26.36
N LYS A 81 -6.79 1.60 -26.27
CA LYS A 81 -5.70 1.09 -27.07
C LYS A 81 -6.18 1.15 -28.51
N LEU A 82 -5.77 2.20 -29.24
CA LEU A 82 -5.86 2.30 -30.69
C LEU A 82 -5.15 1.14 -31.37
#